data_AF-A0A4Y2S6E0-F1
#
_entry.id   AF-A0A4Y2S6E0-F1
#
_cell.length_a   1.000
_cell.length_b   1.000
_cell.length_c   1.000
_cell.angle_alpha   90.00
_cell.angle_beta   90.00
_cell.angle_gamma   90.00
#
_symmetry.space_group_name_H-M   'P 1'
#
loop_
_entity.id
_entity.type
_entity.pdbx_description
1 polymer ?
#
loop_
_entity_poly.entity_id
_entity_poly.type
_entity_poly.pdbx_seq_one_letter_code
_entity_poly.pdbx_strand_id
1 'polypeptide(L)'
;MACLDTNTRWNRLSAMLERFLEIKSAISKALVDITEEQILANVEFETLTATETGLKPVKIGLEKLCSRKRLFTFTIGELNQQNSEFAKNMKCSLV
;
A
#
# COMPACT_ATOMS: atom_id res chain seq x y z
N MET A 1 -17.94 -4.57 -0.01
CA MET A 1 -16.78 -3.66 0.03
C MET A 1 -15.52 -4.49 0.28
N ALA A 2 -14.76 -4.88 -0.75
CA ALA A 2 -13.51 -5.62 -0.59
C ALA A 2 -12.55 -4.84 0.33
N CYS A 3 -11.66 -5.49 1.06
CA CYS A 3 -10.46 -4.77 1.51
C CYS A 3 -9.87 -4.14 0.26
N LEU A 4 -9.67 -2.81 0.25
CA LEU A 4 -8.95 -2.15 -0.84
C LEU A 4 -7.70 -2.98 -1.06
N ASP A 5 -7.71 -3.71 -2.18
CA ASP A 5 -6.85 -4.86 -2.36
C ASP A 5 -5.42 -4.40 -2.08
N THR A 6 -4.72 -5.06 -1.17
CA THR A 6 -3.28 -4.82 -0.97
C THR A 6 -2.49 -5.02 -2.27
N ASN A 7 -3.14 -5.58 -3.30
CA ASN A 7 -2.70 -5.71 -4.69
C ASN A 7 -3.20 -4.60 -5.65
N THR A 8 -3.64 -3.46 -5.12
CA THR A 8 -4.08 -2.30 -5.90
C THR A 8 -2.94 -1.68 -6.71
N ARG A 9 -3.29 -1.01 -7.82
CA ARG A 9 -2.34 -0.32 -8.72
C ARG A 9 -1.42 0.68 -7.99
N TRP A 10 -1.91 1.35 -6.95
CA TRP A 10 -1.12 2.36 -6.22
C TRP A 10 -0.06 1.73 -5.28
N ASN A 11 -0.32 0.55 -4.69
CA ASN A 11 0.69 -0.15 -3.88
C ASN A 11 1.89 -0.59 -4.73
N ARG A 12 1.61 -1.07 -5.95
CA ARG A 12 2.65 -1.40 -6.94
C ARG A 12 3.42 -0.15 -7.38
N LEU A 13 2.72 0.96 -7.61
CA LEU A 13 3.35 2.23 -7.94
C LEU A 13 4.28 2.71 -6.81
N SER A 14 3.82 2.69 -5.56
CA SER A 14 4.64 3.07 -4.41
C SER A 14 5.90 2.21 -4.30
N ALA A 15 5.77 0.88 -4.43
CA ALA A 15 6.93 -0.01 -4.40
C ALA A 15 7.88 0.17 -5.59
N MET A 16 7.35 0.51 -6.76
CA MET A 16 8.15 0.82 -7.95
C MET A 16 8.94 2.12 -7.76
N LEU A 17 8.29 3.17 -7.26
CA LEU A 17 8.91 4.47 -6.99
C LEU A 17 10.01 4.37 -5.94
N GLU A 18 9.75 3.65 -4.84
CA GLU A 18 10.73 3.41 -3.78
C GLU A 18 12.02 2.78 -4.36
N ARG A 19 11.88 1.67 -5.10
CA ARG A 19 13.01 1.00 -5.75
C ARG A 19 13.71 1.86 -6.80
N PHE A 20 12.95 2.59 -7.61
CA PHE A 20 13.51 3.46 -8.64
C PHE A 20 14.35 4.58 -8.02
N LEU A 21 13.86 5.20 -6.94
CA LEU A 21 14.57 6.26 -6.23
C LEU A 21 15.83 5.73 -5.51
N GLU A 22 15.83 4.49 -5.03
CA GLU A 22 17.02 3.83 -4.46
C GLU A 22 18.14 3.65 -5.50
N ILE A 23 17.79 3.22 -6.73
CA ILE A 23 18.79 2.95 -7.79
C ILE A 23 19.08 4.15 -8.69
N LYS A 24 18.42 5.30 -8.49
CA LYS A 24 18.53 6.45 -9.39
C LYS A 24 19.97 6.90 -9.64
N SER A 25 20.81 6.91 -8.60
CA SER A 25 22.22 7.32 -8.71
C SER A 25 23.02 6.37 -9.61
N ALA A 26 22.76 5.06 -9.49
CA ALA A 26 23.39 4.05 -10.33
C ALA A 26 22.94 4.18 -11.79
N ILE A 27 21.65 4.44 -12.03
CA ILE A 27 21.11 4.70 -13.37
C ILE A 27 21.75 5.95 -13.97
N SER A 28 21.76 7.08 -13.23
CA SER A 28 22.36 8.33 -13.71
C SER A 28 23.84 8.16 -14.07
N LYS A 29 24.60 7.43 -13.23
CA LYS A 29 26.01 7.16 -13.51
C LYS A 29 26.18 6.30 -14.76
N ALA A 30 25.39 5.23 -14.90
CA ALA A 30 25.47 4.34 -16.05
C ALA A 30 25.17 5.08 -17.36
N LEU A 31 24.21 6.01 -17.36
CA LEU A 31 23.89 6.86 -18.53
C LEU A 31 25.05 7.77 -18.91
N VAL A 32 25.69 8.39 -17.91
CA VAL A 32 26.90 9.20 -18.12
C VAL A 32 28.03 8.36 -18.71
N ASP A 33 28.24 7.13 -18.19
CA ASP A 33 29.30 6.22 -18.66
C ASP A 33 29.11 5.81 -20.13
N ILE A 34 27.87 5.70 -20.61
CA ILE A 34 27.55 5.39 -22.03
C ILE A 34 27.30 6.63 -22.89
N THR A 35 27.57 7.83 -22.38
CA THR A 35 27.36 9.11 -23.07
C THR A 35 25.91 9.38 -23.53
N GLU A 36 24.94 8.79 -22.84
CA GLU A 36 23.51 9.01 -23.07
C GLU A 36 22.98 10.16 -22.20
N GLU A 37 21.91 10.79 -22.68
CA GLU A 37 21.24 11.85 -21.92
C GLU A 37 20.60 11.33 -20.62
N GLN A 38 20.46 12.23 -19.64
CA GLN A 38 19.71 11.92 -18.42
C GLN A 38 18.24 11.63 -18.77
N ILE A 39 17.70 10.54 -18.21
CA ILE A 39 16.29 10.14 -18.43
C ILE A 39 15.32 11.15 -17.80
N LEU A 40 15.69 11.75 -16.67
CA LEU A 40 14.87 12.71 -15.93
C LEU A 40 15.73 13.86 -15.43
N ALA A 41 15.14 15.06 -15.39
CA ALA A 41 15.71 16.24 -14.77
C ALA A 41 15.57 16.19 -13.24
N ASN A 42 16.38 17.00 -12.53
CA ASN A 42 16.33 17.08 -11.07
C ASN A 42 14.93 17.40 -10.52
N VAL A 43 14.20 18.32 -11.17
CA VAL A 43 12.84 18.71 -10.77
C VAL A 43 11.85 17.53 -10.83
N GLU A 44 12.03 16.63 -11.79
CA GLU A 44 11.20 15.44 -11.93
C GLU A 44 11.53 14.44 -10.82
N PHE A 45 12.80 14.25 -10.49
CA PHE A 45 13.21 13.43 -9.33
C PHE A 45 12.70 13.98 -8.00
N GLU A 46 12.71 15.30 -7.81
CA GLU A 46 12.11 15.95 -6.63
C GLU A 46 10.61 15.68 -6.54
N THR A 47 9.91 15.78 -7.67
CA THR A 47 8.47 15.48 -7.77
C THR A 47 8.17 14.02 -7.43
N LEU A 48 8.98 13.08 -7.93
CA LEU A 48 8.83 11.65 -7.62
C LEU A 48 9.11 11.37 -6.13
N THR A 49 10.12 12.03 -5.55
CA THR A 49 10.48 11.90 -4.13
C THR A 49 9.37 12.43 -3.23
N ALA A 50 8.80 13.60 -3.56
CA ALA A 50 7.66 14.16 -2.84
C ALA A 50 6.42 13.25 -2.93
N THR A 51 6.19 12.65 -4.10
CA THR A 51 5.09 11.71 -4.31
C THR A 51 5.27 10.44 -3.47
N GLU A 52 6.46 9.82 -3.45
CA GLU A 52 6.75 8.66 -2.61
C GLU A 52 6.55 8.99 -1.12
N THR A 53 7.09 10.14 -0.69
CA THR A 53 6.98 10.61 0.71
C THR A 53 5.52 10.78 1.12
N GLY A 54 4.67 11.35 0.25
CA GLY A 54 3.24 11.52 0.50
C GLY A 54 2.44 10.21 0.51
N LEU A 55 2.85 9.22 -0.30
CA LEU A 55 2.18 7.92 -0.37
C LEU A 55 2.51 7.00 0.80
N LYS A 56 3.70 7.13 1.39
CA LYS A 56 4.17 6.30 2.51
C LYS A 56 3.22 6.23 3.71
N PRO A 57 2.70 7.34 4.28
CA PRO A 57 1.75 7.28 5.39
C PRO A 57 0.39 6.68 4.98
N VAL A 58 -0.05 6.90 3.73
CA VAL A 58 -1.30 6.33 3.20
C VAL A 58 -1.19 4.81 3.13
N LYS A 59 -0.06 4.29 2.66
CA LYS A 59 0.24 2.84 2.63
C LYS A 59 0.13 2.21 4.01
N ILE A 60 0.83 2.77 5.00
CA ILE A 60 0.82 2.27 6.38
C ILE A 60 -0.59 2.31 6.98
N GLY A 61 -1.31 3.43 6.77
CA GLY A 61 -2.67 3.58 7.26
C GLY A 61 -3.62 2.52 6.68
N LEU A 62 -3.51 2.26 5.38
CA LEU A 62 -4.35 1.28 4.72
C LEU A 62 -4.00 -0.15 5.10
N GLU A 63 -2.71 -0.52 5.18
CA GLU A 63 -2.28 -1.85 5.62
C GLU A 63 -2.83 -2.17 7.02
N LYS A 64 -2.77 -1.21 7.94
CA LYS A 64 -3.37 -1.34 9.29
C LYS A 64 -4.88 -1.49 9.24
N LEU A 65 -5.56 -0.66 8.43
CA LEU A 65 -7.02 -0.74 8.29
C LEU A 65 -7.46 -2.08 7.70
N CYS A 66 -6.74 -2.57 6.69
CA CYS A 66 -7.03 -3.84 6.05
C CYS A 66 -6.77 -5.03 6.96
N SER A 67 -5.69 -5.00 7.76
CA SER A 67 -5.42 -6.01 8.78
C SER A 67 -6.55 -6.09 9.82
N ARG A 68 -6.99 -4.93 10.35
CA ARG A 68 -8.11 -4.87 11.30
C ARG A 68 -9.40 -5.39 10.70
N LYS A 69 -9.72 -4.97 9.47
CA LYS A 69 -10.93 -5.45 8.77
C LYS A 69 -10.90 -6.96 8.61
N ARG A 70 -9.76 -7.53 8.21
CA ARG A 70 -9.58 -8.98 8.07
C ARG A 70 -9.83 -9.72 9.39
N LEU A 71 -9.26 -9.23 10.48
CA LEU A 71 -9.49 -9.74 11.83
C LEU A 71 -10.98 -9.70 12.20
N PHE A 72 -11.66 -8.57 12.02
CA PHE A 72 -13.10 -8.47 12.30
C PHE A 72 -13.93 -9.44 11.45
N THR A 73 -13.66 -9.55 10.15
CA THR A 73 -14.37 -10.52 9.29
C THR A 73 -14.12 -11.96 9.71
N PHE A 74 -12.89 -12.30 10.14
CA PHE A 74 -12.56 -13.62 10.64
C PHE A 74 -13.32 -13.92 11.94
N THR A 75 -13.24 -13.02 12.93
CA THR A 75 -13.94 -13.18 14.22
C THR A 75 -15.46 -13.31 14.03
N ILE A 76 -16.06 -12.52 13.14
CA ILE A 76 -17.49 -12.65 12.81
C ILE A 76 -17.78 -14.00 12.14
N GLY A 77 -16.91 -14.47 11.25
CA GLY A 77 -17.03 -15.79 10.62
C GLY A 77 -17.05 -16.93 11.64
N GLU A 78 -16.12 -16.91 12.59
CA GLU A 78 -16.03 -17.89 13.68
C GLU A 78 -17.23 -17.79 14.64
N LEU A 79 -17.63 -16.58 15.02
CA LEU A 79 -18.82 -16.36 15.84
C LEU A 79 -20.09 -16.86 15.16
N ASN A 80 -20.20 -16.72 13.83
CA ASN A 80 -21.36 -17.22 13.09
C ASN A 80 -21.45 -18.76 13.08
N GLN A 81 -20.33 -19.46 13.23
CA GLN A 81 -20.30 -20.93 13.37
C GLN A 81 -20.66 -21.36 14.79
N GLN A 82 -20.41 -20.52 15.79
CA GLN A 82 -20.81 -20.78 17.16
C GLN A 82 -22.29 -20.43 17.38
N ASN A 83 -23.09 -21.41 17.78
CA ASN A 83 -24.51 -21.22 18.08
C ASN A 83 -24.74 -20.64 19.48
N SER A 84 -23.89 -19.69 19.90
CA SER A 84 -23.94 -19.08 21.24
C SER A 84 -24.89 -17.88 21.29
N GLU A 85 -25.42 -17.60 22.47
CA GLU A 85 -26.30 -16.45 22.70
C GLU A 85 -25.59 -15.11 22.43
N PHE A 86 -24.30 -15.04 22.73
CA PHE A 86 -23.44 -13.90 22.37
C PHE A 86 -23.38 -13.69 20.85
N ALA A 87 -23.22 -14.76 20.05
CA ALA A 87 -23.19 -14.67 18.59
C ALA A 87 -24.54 -14.19 18.01
N LYS A 88 -25.66 -14.60 18.61
CA LYS A 88 -27.01 -14.12 18.23
C LYS A 88 -27.19 -12.63 18.53
N ASN A 89 -26.76 -12.18 19.72
CA ASN A 89 -26.85 -10.77 20.11
C ASN A 89 -25.98 -9.87 19.22
N MET A 90 -24.76 -10.32 18.87
CA MET A 90 -23.89 -9.57 17.96
C MET A 90 -24.47 -9.42 16.55
N LYS A 91 -25.16 -10.44 16.02
CA LYS A 91 -25.86 -10.36 14.73
C LYS A 91 -26.93 -9.28 14.72
N CYS A 92 -27.69 -9.14 15.82
CA CYS A 92 -28.74 -8.13 15.93
C CYS A 92 -28.20 -6.70 16.02
N SER A 93 -27.00 -6.50 16.56
CA SER A 93 -26.37 -5.17 16.66
C SER A 93 -25.66 -4.70 15.38
N LEU A 94 -25.60 -5.54 14.35
CA LEU A 94 -24.92 -5.26 13.07
C LEU A 94 -25.89 -4.81 11.94
N VAL A 95 -27.20 -4.81 12.20
CA VAL A 95 -28.27 -4.30 11.31
C VAL A 95 -28.49 -2.81 11.58
#